data_AF-A0A926ZXA3-F1
#
_entry.id   AF-A0A926ZXA3-F1
#
_cell.length_a   1.000
_cell.length_b   1.000
_cell.length_c   1.000
_cell.angle_alpha   90.00
_cell.angle_beta   90.00
_cell.angle_gamma   90.00
#
_symmetry.space_group_name_H-M   'P 1'
#
loop_
_entity.id
_entity.type
_entity.pdbx_description
1 polymer ?
#
loop_
_entity_poly.entity_id
_entity_poly.type
_entity_poly.pdbx_seq_one_letter_code
_entity_poly.pdbx_strand_id
1 'polypeptide(L)'
;MQNSDHTPSANTLADLPNEEWELSELIQLVTAELDQAQDTLILKAQNRRLSMMVNQLSLDLQVDVRHAPNGRLMFRTVSPGQTGATVLKLGFTPALDTQVQETRRSVDLETGTDQRLETLPDIQAGEIQKLKTVGIHTVNDLQVTTQTPATLTEVSVKTGLDESRLRLWRQLPFIAQVQPESGSPGSIVMIDGGYLGLASDKVEVYFQDRLATIRERTSTRLTVEMPRGAVGSGLVSVKVKDQKTNTRPWRADVVELCVLNITLKPSASIRVQDEVTFQAALINQGTLGTGKFPVKWEVFRAVQRLPDTSAQTSLRPVDPGEDLPIRETDILVAEGTYFHAPLLAQQRSADPSTSFTARLDQPGAYRVSFTVDPDNTLLDQAPTNNQFIREFVVDPLPPAAPAFGPPASQFSPTSGRAGDRITLSGSGFNTGTVIVQFGNTTATVLSLSTGTQLAVRVPSLPPGPVKISVQTAGGKAISQDSFTVLASSYYGPGGAIGGQLL
;
A
#
# COMPACT_ATOMS: atom_id res chain seq x y z
N MET A 1 65.29 20.46 26.58
CA MET A 1 65.35 19.02 26.85
C MET A 1 64.53 18.75 28.10
N GLN A 2 63.28 18.33 27.93
CA GLN A 2 62.44 17.86 29.03
C GLN A 2 61.72 16.61 28.51
N ASN A 3 62.15 15.47 29.02
CA ASN A 3 61.53 14.17 28.80
C ASN A 3 60.17 14.16 29.48
N SER A 4 59.12 13.90 28.72
CA SER A 4 57.81 13.47 29.22
C SER A 4 57.81 11.95 29.31
N ASP A 5 58.04 11.43 30.52
CA ASP A 5 57.67 10.07 30.91
C ASP A 5 56.14 9.99 30.97
N HIS A 6 55.53 9.31 30.00
CA HIS A 6 54.15 8.85 30.09
C HIS A 6 54.15 7.41 30.62
N THR A 7 53.97 7.26 31.93
CA THR A 7 53.39 6.05 32.51
C THR A 7 51.88 6.04 32.23
N PRO A 8 51.30 4.93 31.74
CA PRO A 8 49.85 4.83 31.59
C PRO A 8 49.21 4.63 32.97
N SER A 9 48.46 5.62 33.44
CA SER A 9 47.64 5.52 34.64
C SER A 9 46.63 4.38 34.50
N ALA A 10 46.58 3.53 35.53
CA ALA A 10 45.61 2.46 35.66
C ALA A 10 44.18 3.03 35.54
N ASN A 11 43.41 2.52 34.58
CA ASN A 11 41.97 2.76 34.49
C ASN A 11 41.30 2.17 35.75
N THR A 12 41.09 3.01 36.75
CA THR A 12 40.26 2.71 37.91
C THR A 12 38.81 2.60 37.45
N LEU A 13 38.20 1.44 37.67
CA LEU A 13 36.77 1.12 37.54
C LEU A 13 35.82 2.02 38.40
N ALA A 14 36.29 3.16 38.89
CA ALA A 14 35.65 3.96 39.93
C ALA A 14 34.81 5.14 39.42
N ASP A 15 34.84 5.44 38.11
CA ASP A 15 34.18 6.63 37.53
C ASP A 15 32.97 6.31 36.62
N LEU A 16 32.47 5.07 36.62
CA LEU A 16 31.19 4.78 35.97
C LEU A 16 30.04 5.32 36.84
N PRO A 17 29.07 6.07 36.27
CA PRO A 17 27.94 6.57 37.03
C PRO A 17 27.16 5.39 37.61
N ASN A 18 27.03 5.37 38.94
CA ASN A 18 26.23 4.39 39.66
C ASN A 18 24.75 4.78 39.55
N GLU A 19 24.13 4.37 38.44
CA GLU A 19 22.74 4.64 38.05
C GLU A 19 21.73 3.78 38.80
N GLU A 20 20.50 4.28 38.90
CA GLU A 20 19.39 3.52 39.46
C GLU A 20 18.79 2.58 38.41
N TRP A 21 18.49 1.35 38.81
CA TRP A 21 18.00 0.28 37.92
C TRP A 21 16.80 -0.43 38.53
N GLU A 22 16.09 -1.19 37.71
CA GLU A 22 14.94 -1.99 38.14
C GLU A 22 15.31 -3.45 38.34
N LEU A 23 14.71 -4.10 39.34
CA LEU A 23 14.98 -5.52 39.62
C LEU A 23 14.73 -6.44 38.41
N SER A 24 13.73 -6.11 37.58
CA SER A 24 13.43 -6.89 36.36
C SER A 24 14.56 -6.85 35.35
N GLU A 25 15.26 -5.72 35.22
CA GLU A 25 16.39 -5.57 34.30
C GLU A 25 17.57 -6.45 34.75
N LEU A 26 17.88 -6.43 36.05
CA LEU A 26 18.90 -7.31 36.62
C LEU A 26 18.56 -8.79 36.43
N ILE A 27 17.32 -9.20 36.72
CA ILE A 27 16.89 -10.59 36.55
C ILE A 27 17.02 -11.03 35.09
N GLN A 28 16.61 -10.19 34.13
CA GLN A 28 16.72 -10.48 32.71
C GLN A 28 18.18 -10.64 32.27
N LEU A 29 19.07 -9.74 32.70
CA LEU A 29 20.50 -9.80 32.38
C LEU A 29 21.17 -11.06 32.96
N VAL A 30 20.93 -11.37 34.24
CA VAL A 30 21.52 -12.54 34.88
C VAL A 30 20.99 -13.85 34.27
N THR A 31 19.70 -13.90 33.94
CA THR A 31 19.12 -15.07 33.28
C THR A 31 19.72 -15.28 31.89
N ALA A 32 19.85 -14.21 31.10
CA ALA A 32 20.48 -14.29 29.77
C ALA A 32 21.94 -14.77 29.84
N GLU A 33 22.71 -14.32 30.83
CA GLU A 33 24.10 -14.76 31.04
C GLU A 33 24.17 -16.24 31.48
N LEU A 34 23.25 -16.67 32.35
CA LEU A 34 23.15 -18.08 32.76
C LEU A 34 22.79 -18.99 31.58
N ASP A 35 21.83 -18.60 30.76
CA ASP A 35 21.45 -19.32 29.54
C ASP A 35 22.66 -19.41 28.58
N GLN A 36 23.39 -18.31 28.40
CA GLN A 36 24.61 -18.29 27.58
C GLN A 36 25.69 -19.25 28.09
N ALA A 37 25.88 -19.32 29.41
CA ALA A 37 26.81 -20.24 30.04
C ALA A 37 26.37 -21.70 29.82
N GLN A 38 25.06 -21.99 29.92
CA GLN A 38 24.50 -23.33 29.69
C GLN A 38 24.69 -23.80 28.25
N ASP A 39 24.36 -22.98 27.25
CA ASP A 39 24.60 -23.30 25.84
C ASP A 39 26.07 -23.64 25.58
N THR A 40 26.97 -22.84 26.17
CA THR A 40 28.42 -23.07 26.06
C THR A 40 28.83 -24.41 26.68
N LEU A 41 28.19 -24.81 27.78
CA LEU A 41 28.42 -26.12 28.41
C LEU A 41 27.85 -27.26 27.56
N ILE A 42 26.70 -27.09 26.90
CA ILE A 42 26.13 -28.05 25.95
C ILE A 42 27.09 -28.27 24.78
N LEU A 43 27.66 -27.19 24.22
CA LEU A 43 28.69 -27.28 23.17
C LEU A 43 29.95 -28.00 23.68
N LYS A 44 30.44 -27.68 24.88
CA LYS A 44 31.59 -28.37 25.48
C LYS A 44 31.34 -29.85 25.72
N ALA A 45 30.13 -30.20 26.15
CA ALA A 45 29.72 -31.58 26.39
C ALA A 45 29.75 -32.42 25.10
N GLN A 46 29.69 -31.80 23.91
CA GLN A 46 29.83 -32.50 22.62
C GLN A 46 31.16 -33.25 22.52
N ASN A 47 32.25 -32.62 22.97
CA ASN A 47 33.62 -33.08 22.71
C ASN A 47 34.30 -33.69 23.94
N ARG A 48 33.82 -33.41 25.15
CA ARG A 48 34.43 -33.92 26.38
C ARG A 48 33.44 -34.05 27.53
N ARG A 49 33.81 -34.86 28.52
CA ARG A 49 33.11 -34.91 29.81
C ARG A 49 33.24 -33.57 30.52
N LEU A 50 32.11 -33.05 31.00
CA LEU A 50 32.09 -31.85 31.84
C LEU A 50 32.60 -32.20 33.23
N SER A 51 33.54 -31.41 33.75
CA SER A 51 34.04 -31.55 35.12
C SER A 51 33.17 -30.82 36.15
N MET A 52 32.29 -29.92 35.71
CA MET A 52 31.44 -29.07 36.56
C MET A 52 30.12 -28.76 35.86
N MET A 53 29.02 -28.69 36.62
CA MET A 53 27.72 -28.16 36.20
C MET A 53 27.35 -26.97 37.08
N VAL A 54 26.64 -25.99 36.52
CA VAL A 54 26.06 -24.89 37.31
C VAL A 54 24.81 -25.44 38.01
N ASN A 55 24.93 -25.79 39.29
CA ASN A 55 23.82 -26.38 40.06
C ASN A 55 22.87 -25.31 40.64
N GLN A 56 23.44 -24.21 41.15
CA GLN A 56 22.70 -23.10 41.72
C GLN A 56 23.60 -21.84 41.72
N LEU A 57 23.04 -20.68 41.36
CA LEU A 57 23.71 -19.38 41.51
C LEU A 57 22.99 -18.58 42.60
N SER A 58 23.73 -18.16 43.62
CA SER A 58 23.25 -17.26 44.66
C SER A 58 23.99 -15.93 44.57
N LEU A 59 23.25 -14.83 44.47
CA LEU A 59 23.78 -13.48 44.39
C LEU A 59 23.25 -12.64 45.54
N ASP A 60 24.16 -12.18 46.40
CA ASP A 60 23.87 -11.28 47.51
C ASP A 60 24.36 -9.87 47.14
N LEU A 61 23.43 -8.93 46.93
CA LEU A 61 23.71 -7.55 46.55
C LEU A 61 23.34 -6.60 47.69
N GLN A 62 24.25 -5.74 48.10
CA GLN A 62 23.91 -4.60 48.95
C GLN A 62 23.36 -3.47 48.07
N VAL A 63 22.14 -3.06 48.37
CA VAL A 63 21.41 -2.07 47.57
C VAL A 63 20.72 -1.04 48.45
N ASP A 64 20.59 0.17 47.93
CA ASP A 64 19.62 1.14 48.42
C ASP A 64 18.35 1.04 47.57
N VAL A 65 17.19 1.07 48.24
CA VAL A 65 15.87 0.92 47.60
C VAL A 65 15.10 2.22 47.73
N ARG A 66 14.58 2.74 46.61
CA ARG A 66 13.73 3.93 46.58
C ARG A 66 12.43 3.64 45.84
N HIS A 67 11.34 4.17 46.37
CA HIS A 67 10.05 4.18 45.69
C HIS A 67 9.96 5.40 44.77
N ALA A 68 9.84 5.18 43.46
CA ALA A 68 9.67 6.24 42.49
C ALA A 68 8.21 6.75 42.46
N PRO A 69 7.96 8.01 42.05
CA PRO A 69 6.60 8.59 42.01
C PRO A 69 5.59 7.84 41.13
N ASN A 70 6.07 7.00 40.21
CA ASN A 70 5.27 6.15 39.33
C ASN A 70 4.87 4.79 39.94
N GLY A 71 5.19 4.54 41.22
CA GLY A 71 4.87 3.28 41.90
C GLY A 71 5.89 2.17 41.72
N ARG A 72 7.02 2.42 41.04
CA ARG A 72 8.08 1.42 40.80
C ARG A 72 9.15 1.48 41.89
N LEU A 73 9.73 0.33 42.22
CA LEU A 73 10.91 0.25 43.08
C LEU A 73 12.18 0.38 42.25
N MET A 74 12.99 1.38 42.58
CA MET A 74 14.30 1.62 41.99
C MET A 74 15.36 1.15 42.97
N PHE A 75 16.37 0.46 42.44
CA PHE A 75 17.50 -0.07 43.20
C PHE A 75 18.77 0.64 42.77
N ARG A 76 19.69 0.83 43.72
CA ARG A 76 21.03 1.35 43.46
C ARG A 76 22.05 0.48 44.17
N THR A 77 23.12 0.08 43.50
CA THR A 77 24.20 -0.68 44.15
C THR A 77 24.99 0.24 45.07
N VAL A 78 25.49 -0.30 46.19
CA VAL A 78 26.25 0.52 47.14
C VAL A 78 27.70 0.66 46.68
N SER A 79 28.25 1.88 46.72
CA SER A 79 29.63 2.15 46.31
C SER A 79 30.66 1.55 47.29
N PRO A 80 31.89 1.22 46.84
CA PRO A 80 32.93 0.66 47.71
C PRO A 80 33.18 1.54 48.95
N GLY A 81 33.07 0.96 50.15
CA GLY A 81 33.27 1.65 51.43
C GLY A 81 32.02 2.23 52.09
N GLN A 82 30.84 2.11 51.45
CA GLN A 82 29.55 2.40 52.07
C GLN A 82 28.85 1.09 52.46
N THR A 83 28.04 1.13 53.54
CA THR A 83 27.26 -0.02 54.01
C THR A 83 25.79 0.22 53.67
N GLY A 84 25.22 -0.61 52.79
CA GLY A 84 23.79 -0.52 52.46
C GLY A 84 22.91 -1.02 53.58
N ALA A 85 21.72 -0.44 53.72
CA ALA A 85 20.74 -0.90 54.71
C ALA A 85 20.00 -2.19 54.28
N THR A 86 20.03 -2.52 52.98
CA THR A 86 19.28 -3.66 52.42
C THR A 86 20.20 -4.62 51.67
N VAL A 87 20.06 -5.91 51.95
CA VAL A 87 20.68 -7.00 51.18
C VAL A 87 19.61 -7.68 50.35
N LEU A 88 19.72 -7.59 49.03
CA LEU A 88 18.89 -8.33 48.10
C LEU A 88 19.55 -9.69 47.83
N LYS A 89 18.86 -10.77 48.19
CA LYS A 89 19.30 -12.15 47.95
C LYS A 89 18.53 -12.75 46.79
N LEU A 90 19.20 -13.07 45.71
CA LEU A 90 18.62 -13.68 44.52
C LEU A 90 19.17 -15.10 44.37
N GLY A 91 18.28 -16.09 44.37
CA GLY A 91 18.62 -17.49 44.09
C GLY A 91 18.11 -17.89 42.72
N PHE A 92 19.03 -18.28 41.83
CA PHE A 92 18.70 -18.82 40.51
C PHE A 92 18.97 -20.32 40.52
N THR A 93 17.90 -21.09 40.32
CA THR A 93 17.99 -22.53 40.09
C THR A 93 17.68 -22.77 38.63
N PRO A 94 18.62 -23.33 37.84
CA PRO A 94 18.35 -23.61 36.45
C PRO A 94 17.22 -24.62 36.32
N ALA A 95 16.30 -24.38 35.38
CA ALA A 95 15.29 -25.38 35.01
C ALA A 95 16.01 -26.52 34.26
N LEU A 96 16.26 -27.63 34.95
CA LEU A 96 16.78 -28.84 34.33
C LEU A 96 15.68 -29.46 33.47
N ASP A 97 15.85 -29.45 32.15
CA ASP A 97 15.46 -30.64 31.40
C ASP A 97 16.42 -31.76 31.84
N THR A 98 15.89 -32.65 32.68
CA THR A 98 16.54 -33.89 33.07
C THR A 98 17.10 -34.57 31.82
N GLN A 99 18.41 -34.88 31.85
CA GLN A 99 19.21 -35.54 30.80
C GLN A 99 20.01 -34.62 29.84
N VAL A 100 20.94 -33.81 30.36
CA VAL A 100 22.24 -33.69 29.65
C VAL A 100 22.95 -35.03 29.89
N GLN A 101 22.55 -36.02 29.10
CA GLN A 101 22.83 -37.44 29.28
C GLN A 101 24.28 -37.71 29.65
N GLU A 102 24.45 -38.69 30.54
CA GLU A 102 25.67 -39.44 30.87
C GLU A 102 26.39 -40.08 29.65
N THR A 103 26.13 -39.60 28.43
CA THR A 103 26.53 -40.20 27.17
C THR A 103 27.07 -39.14 26.22
N ARG A 104 28.23 -38.55 26.49
CA ARG A 104 29.09 -38.06 25.42
C ARG A 104 30.54 -38.48 25.64
N ARG A 105 31.02 -39.14 24.57
CA ARG A 105 32.19 -40.02 24.40
C ARG A 105 32.91 -40.44 25.69
N SER A 106 32.86 -41.74 25.98
CA SER A 106 34.01 -42.39 26.59
C SER A 106 35.23 -41.96 25.79
N VAL A 107 36.21 -41.43 26.49
CA VAL A 107 37.49 -41.05 25.91
C VAL A 107 38.16 -42.37 25.49
N ASP A 108 37.90 -42.80 24.25
CA ASP A 108 38.81 -43.70 23.56
C ASP A 108 40.01 -42.85 23.15
N LEU A 109 40.95 -42.75 24.09
CA LEU A 109 42.28 -42.15 23.96
C LEU A 109 43.18 -42.93 22.98
N GLU A 110 42.62 -43.69 22.04
CA GLU A 110 43.36 -44.60 21.18
C GLU A 110 43.06 -44.38 19.70
N THR A 111 43.43 -43.20 19.19
CA THR A 111 44.20 -43.09 17.94
C THR A 111 44.82 -41.70 17.93
N GLY A 112 46.16 -41.62 17.93
CA GLY A 112 46.92 -40.36 17.83
C GLY A 112 46.83 -39.69 16.45
N THR A 113 45.63 -39.53 15.92
CA THR A 113 45.34 -39.04 14.56
C THR A 113 44.54 -37.73 14.51
N ASP A 114 44.15 -37.18 15.66
CA ASP A 114 43.44 -35.89 15.69
C ASP A 114 44.37 -34.74 15.32
N GLN A 115 44.14 -34.15 14.15
CA GLN A 115 44.87 -32.97 13.69
C GLN A 115 44.67 -31.80 14.65
N ARG A 116 45.76 -31.09 14.95
CA ARG A 116 45.70 -29.91 15.79
C ARG A 116 45.13 -28.72 15.02
N LEU A 117 44.50 -27.78 15.73
CA LEU A 117 43.89 -26.60 15.10
C LEU A 117 44.89 -25.76 14.30
N GLU A 118 46.18 -25.76 14.67
CA GLU A 118 47.24 -25.01 13.95
C GLU A 118 47.46 -25.50 12.51
N THR A 119 46.95 -26.69 12.14
CA THR A 119 47.04 -27.17 10.75
C THR A 119 45.96 -26.59 9.85
N LEU A 120 45.00 -25.84 10.40
CA LEU A 120 43.95 -25.19 9.62
C LEU A 120 44.53 -24.04 8.79
N PRO A 121 44.04 -23.83 7.55
CA PRO A 121 44.56 -22.78 6.68
C PRO A 121 44.32 -21.39 7.28
N ASP A 122 45.37 -20.59 7.32
CA ASP A 122 45.42 -19.18 7.76
C ASP A 122 44.84 -18.90 9.16
N ILE A 123 44.78 -19.90 10.04
CA ILE A 123 44.24 -19.71 11.40
C ILE A 123 45.20 -18.91 12.29
N GLN A 124 44.65 -17.98 13.06
CA GLN A 124 45.41 -17.15 13.99
C GLN A 124 45.34 -17.67 15.43
N ALA A 125 46.35 -17.39 16.24
CA ALA A 125 46.41 -17.82 17.65
C ALA A 125 45.20 -17.35 18.47
N GLY A 126 44.68 -16.14 18.20
CA GLY A 126 43.47 -15.63 18.84
C GLY A 126 42.20 -16.40 18.44
N GLU A 127 42.11 -16.86 17.19
CA GLU A 127 40.98 -17.69 16.72
C GLU A 127 41.01 -19.08 17.36
N ILE A 128 42.21 -19.67 17.51
CA ILE A 128 42.40 -20.92 18.25
C ILE A 128 41.89 -20.77 19.69
N GLN A 129 42.24 -19.68 20.36
CA GLN A 129 41.79 -19.45 21.73
C GLN A 129 40.27 -19.31 21.82
N LYS A 130 39.64 -18.61 20.87
CA LYS A 130 38.17 -18.51 20.76
C LYS A 130 37.51 -19.86 20.55
N LEU A 131 38.06 -20.76 19.72
CA LEU A 131 37.52 -22.12 19.57
C LEU A 131 37.66 -22.94 20.87
N LYS A 132 38.78 -22.79 21.58
CA LYS A 132 39.00 -23.47 22.86
C LYS A 132 38.01 -23.04 23.94
N THR A 133 37.51 -21.80 23.91
CA THR A 133 36.52 -21.33 24.92
C THR A 133 35.19 -22.06 24.84
N VAL A 134 34.82 -22.61 23.66
CA VAL A 134 33.62 -23.43 23.44
C VAL A 134 33.91 -24.94 23.42
N GLY A 135 35.14 -25.34 23.79
CA GLY A 135 35.51 -26.76 23.91
C GLY A 135 35.94 -27.44 22.61
N ILE A 136 36.32 -26.67 21.58
CA ILE A 136 36.90 -27.18 20.35
C ILE A 136 38.43 -27.11 20.48
N HIS A 137 39.10 -28.27 20.53
CA HIS A 137 40.55 -28.37 20.73
C HIS A 137 41.29 -28.97 19.53
N THR A 138 40.61 -29.80 18.73
CA THR A 138 41.17 -30.45 17.53
C THR A 138 40.36 -30.10 16.28
N VAL A 139 40.90 -30.40 15.10
CA VAL A 139 40.16 -30.29 13.83
C VAL A 139 38.94 -31.20 13.85
N ASN A 140 39.04 -32.39 14.44
CA ASN A 140 37.93 -33.32 14.57
C ASN A 140 36.82 -32.78 15.49
N ASP A 141 37.17 -32.13 16.61
CA ASP A 141 36.20 -31.44 17.47
C ASP A 141 35.43 -30.37 16.68
N LEU A 142 36.12 -29.59 15.86
CA LEU A 142 35.49 -28.59 14.99
C LEU A 142 34.51 -29.27 14.02
N GLN A 143 34.90 -30.41 13.44
CA GLN A 143 34.06 -31.15 12.51
C GLN A 143 32.79 -31.70 13.18
N VAL A 144 32.91 -32.25 14.38
CA VAL A 144 31.80 -32.84 15.15
C VAL A 144 30.87 -31.76 15.70
N THR A 145 31.42 -30.68 16.24
CA THR A 145 30.63 -29.60 16.83
C THR A 145 29.88 -28.78 15.78
N THR A 146 30.37 -28.74 14.54
CA THR A 146 29.76 -27.95 13.44
C THR A 146 29.20 -28.83 12.33
N GLN A 147 28.58 -29.96 12.68
CA GLN A 147 27.97 -30.88 11.72
C GLN A 147 26.74 -30.28 11.02
N THR A 148 25.94 -29.49 11.75
CA THR A 148 24.71 -28.90 11.21
C THR A 148 24.88 -27.38 11.02
N PRO A 149 24.09 -26.75 10.13
CA PRO A 149 24.09 -25.29 9.99
C PRO A 149 23.81 -24.57 11.32
N ALA A 150 22.85 -25.06 12.12
CA ALA A 150 22.49 -24.45 13.40
C ALA A 150 23.67 -24.44 14.39
N THR A 151 24.33 -25.59 14.57
CA THR A 151 25.50 -25.69 15.45
C THR A 151 26.69 -24.88 14.95
N LEU A 152 26.82 -24.71 13.63
CA LEU A 152 27.88 -23.90 13.03
C LEU A 152 27.65 -22.41 13.30
N THR A 153 26.41 -21.93 13.15
CA THR A 153 26.01 -20.56 13.53
C THR A 153 26.15 -20.34 15.03
N GLU A 154 25.80 -21.31 15.87
CA GLU A 154 25.95 -21.23 17.32
C GLU A 154 27.42 -21.04 17.74
N VAL A 155 28.33 -21.83 17.17
CA VAL A 155 29.78 -21.66 17.39
C VAL A 155 30.24 -20.28 16.90
N SER A 156 29.77 -19.81 15.74
CA SER A 156 30.09 -18.46 15.24
C SER A 156 29.69 -17.36 16.23
N VAL A 157 28.45 -17.42 16.73
CA VAL A 157 27.90 -16.44 17.69
C VAL A 157 28.66 -16.48 19.01
N LYS A 158 28.88 -17.66 19.61
CA LYS A 158 29.52 -17.79 20.93
C LYS A 158 31.02 -17.48 20.92
N THR A 159 31.69 -17.71 19.79
CA THR A 159 33.13 -17.42 19.64
C THR A 159 33.43 -16.03 19.07
N GLY A 160 32.44 -15.38 18.45
CA GLY A 160 32.63 -14.15 17.69
C GLY A 160 33.59 -14.34 16.50
N LEU A 161 33.62 -15.53 15.90
CA LEU A 161 34.31 -15.83 14.65
C LEU A 161 33.30 -15.73 13.51
N ASP A 162 33.69 -15.09 12.40
CA ASP A 162 32.81 -15.01 11.22
C ASP A 162 32.52 -16.41 10.67
N GLU A 163 31.26 -16.70 10.33
CA GLU A 163 30.82 -18.01 9.86
C GLU A 163 31.61 -18.49 8.62
N SER A 164 32.04 -17.57 7.76
CA SER A 164 32.86 -17.89 6.58
C SER A 164 34.21 -18.53 6.95
N ARG A 165 34.81 -18.16 8.09
CA ARG A 165 36.06 -18.75 8.59
C ARG A 165 35.84 -20.19 9.05
N LEU A 166 34.77 -20.44 9.81
CA LEU A 166 34.41 -21.79 10.23
C LEU A 166 34.13 -22.70 9.04
N ARG A 167 33.41 -22.18 8.04
CA ARG A 167 33.11 -22.90 6.79
C ARG A 167 34.35 -23.17 5.94
N LEU A 168 35.29 -22.22 5.86
CA LEU A 168 36.58 -22.41 5.19
C LEU A 168 37.33 -23.62 5.77
N TRP A 169 37.46 -23.70 7.10
CA TRP A 169 38.11 -24.81 7.78
C TRP A 169 37.36 -26.12 7.68
N ARG A 170 36.02 -26.05 7.55
CA ARG A 170 35.15 -27.21 7.30
C ARG A 170 35.06 -27.60 5.82
N GLN A 171 35.70 -26.85 4.92
CA GLN A 171 35.61 -27.02 3.47
C GLN A 171 34.16 -26.99 2.95
N LEU A 172 33.33 -26.15 3.57
CA LEU A 172 31.93 -25.94 3.21
C LEU A 172 31.80 -24.67 2.34
N PRO A 173 30.80 -24.60 1.45
CA PRO A 173 30.53 -23.40 0.67
C PRO A 173 30.20 -22.22 1.60
N PHE A 174 30.77 -21.05 1.30
CA PHE A 174 30.54 -19.82 2.05
C PHE A 174 30.59 -18.57 1.18
N ILE A 175 29.90 -17.52 1.65
CA ILE A 175 29.97 -16.16 1.13
C ILE A 175 30.82 -15.33 2.08
N ALA A 176 31.97 -14.86 1.60
CA ALA A 176 32.77 -13.87 2.30
C ALA A 176 32.11 -12.50 2.20
N GLN A 177 31.77 -12.07 0.99
CA GLN A 177 31.26 -10.73 0.72
C GLN A 177 30.32 -10.72 -0.50
N VAL A 178 29.42 -9.74 -0.53
CA VAL A 178 28.57 -9.42 -1.68
C VAL A 178 28.80 -7.94 -2.04
N GLN A 179 29.15 -7.65 -3.29
CA GLN A 179 29.39 -6.30 -3.78
C GLN A 179 28.68 -6.04 -5.12
N PRO A 180 28.02 -4.88 -5.31
CA PRO A 180 27.69 -3.90 -4.26
C PRO A 180 26.72 -4.49 -3.22
N GLU A 181 26.60 -3.86 -2.04
CA GLU A 181 25.66 -4.28 -0.98
C GLU A 181 24.21 -3.86 -1.26
N SER A 182 24.00 -3.03 -2.28
CA SER A 182 22.68 -2.68 -2.81
C SER A 182 22.71 -2.45 -4.31
N GLY A 183 21.55 -2.53 -4.96
CA GLY A 183 21.45 -2.31 -6.40
C GLY A 183 20.03 -2.54 -6.94
N SER A 184 19.81 -2.13 -8.19
CA SER A 184 18.52 -2.30 -8.86
C SER A 184 18.41 -3.67 -9.55
N PRO A 185 17.19 -4.18 -9.80
CA PRO A 185 16.98 -5.41 -10.57
C PRO A 185 17.66 -5.40 -11.92
N GLY A 186 18.31 -6.51 -12.27
CA GLY A 186 19.17 -6.60 -13.45
C GLY A 186 20.60 -6.09 -13.23
N SER A 187 20.92 -5.47 -12.08
CA SER A 187 22.30 -5.09 -11.77
C SER A 187 23.18 -6.33 -11.56
N ILE A 188 24.46 -6.17 -11.92
CA ILE A 188 25.46 -7.21 -11.73
C ILE A 188 25.97 -7.14 -10.29
N VAL A 189 25.92 -8.27 -9.61
CA VAL A 189 26.37 -8.45 -8.23
C VAL A 189 27.49 -9.50 -8.22
N MET A 190 28.58 -9.17 -7.56
CA MET A 190 29.72 -10.04 -7.32
C MET A 190 29.61 -10.66 -5.92
N ILE A 191 29.67 -11.98 -5.84
CA ILE A 191 29.63 -12.74 -4.60
C ILE A 191 30.99 -13.41 -4.45
N ASP A 192 31.80 -12.91 -3.52
CA ASP A 192 33.10 -13.45 -3.17
C ASP A 192 32.96 -14.46 -2.03
N GLY A 193 33.70 -15.56 -2.10
CA GLY A 193 33.62 -16.63 -1.12
C GLY A 193 34.58 -17.77 -1.40
N GLY A 194 34.18 -18.97 -1.00
CA GLY A 194 34.96 -20.18 -1.23
C GLY A 194 34.08 -21.41 -1.30
N TYR A 195 34.60 -22.44 -1.98
CA TYR A 195 33.89 -23.68 -2.28
C TYR A 195 32.53 -23.45 -2.98
N LEU A 196 32.42 -22.41 -3.82
CA LEU A 196 31.20 -22.04 -4.54
C LEU A 196 30.84 -22.96 -5.72
N GLY A 197 31.32 -24.21 -5.68
CA GLY A 197 31.12 -25.24 -6.69
C GLY A 197 32.15 -25.20 -7.82
N LEU A 198 32.37 -26.35 -8.43
CA LEU A 198 33.10 -26.51 -9.69
C LEU A 198 32.18 -26.31 -10.89
N ALA A 199 32.73 -26.23 -12.10
CA ALA A 199 31.96 -26.08 -13.33
C ALA A 199 30.95 -27.24 -13.58
N SER A 200 31.12 -28.41 -12.96
CA SER A 200 30.16 -29.51 -13.04
C SER A 200 29.03 -29.43 -12.02
N ASP A 201 29.16 -28.60 -10.98
CA ASP A 201 28.25 -28.60 -9.84
C ASP A 201 26.99 -27.77 -10.14
N LYS A 202 25.85 -28.22 -9.60
CA LYS A 202 24.62 -27.43 -9.59
C LYS A 202 24.76 -26.30 -8.56
N VAL A 203 24.72 -25.05 -9.02
CA VAL A 203 24.82 -23.86 -8.19
C VAL A 203 23.60 -22.98 -8.43
N GLU A 204 22.93 -22.60 -7.35
CA GLU A 204 21.76 -21.73 -7.36
C GLU A 204 22.01 -20.56 -6.40
N VAL A 205 21.78 -19.33 -6.84
CA VAL A 205 21.96 -18.13 -6.02
C VAL A 205 20.59 -17.52 -5.75
N TYR A 206 20.31 -17.20 -4.50
CA TYR A 206 19.02 -16.68 -4.06
C TYR A 206 19.18 -15.30 -3.43
N PHE A 207 18.40 -14.34 -3.91
CA PHE A 207 18.19 -13.02 -3.30
C PHE A 207 16.76 -12.98 -2.79
N GLN A 208 16.54 -12.90 -1.47
CA GLN A 208 15.20 -12.90 -0.89
C GLN A 208 14.32 -14.06 -1.41
N ASP A 209 14.88 -15.27 -1.41
CA ASP A 209 14.26 -16.50 -1.95
C ASP A 209 13.97 -16.50 -3.45
N ARG A 210 14.39 -15.48 -4.20
CA ARG A 210 14.29 -15.44 -5.68
C ARG A 210 15.59 -15.89 -6.33
N LEU A 211 15.46 -16.78 -7.31
CA LEU A 211 16.59 -17.34 -8.05
C LEU A 211 17.22 -16.27 -8.98
N ALA A 212 18.50 -15.97 -8.77
CA ALA A 212 19.30 -15.09 -9.59
C ALA A 212 19.87 -15.81 -10.81
N THR A 213 20.20 -15.05 -11.86
CA THR A 213 20.85 -15.59 -13.06
C THR A 213 22.36 -15.51 -12.89
N ILE A 214 23.06 -16.64 -12.99
CA ILE A 214 24.53 -16.68 -12.91
C ILE A 214 25.11 -16.33 -14.29
N ARG A 215 25.95 -15.30 -14.35
CA ARG A 215 26.66 -14.87 -15.56
C ARG A 215 28.03 -15.52 -15.69
N GLU A 216 28.80 -15.49 -14.61
CA GLU A 216 30.12 -16.12 -14.53
C GLU A 216 30.29 -16.80 -13.18
N ARG A 217 31.12 -17.85 -13.14
CA ARG A 217 31.40 -18.58 -11.90
C ARG A 217 32.82 -19.13 -11.85
N THR A 218 33.39 -19.07 -10.66
CA THR A 218 34.59 -19.77 -10.23
C THR A 218 34.33 -20.42 -8.87
N SER A 219 35.29 -21.17 -8.33
CA SER A 219 35.18 -21.76 -6.99
C SER A 219 35.21 -20.73 -5.84
N THR A 220 35.58 -19.48 -6.13
CA THR A 220 35.74 -18.40 -5.13
C THR A 220 34.93 -17.14 -5.46
N ARG A 221 34.31 -17.05 -6.64
CA ARG A 221 33.54 -15.88 -7.06
C ARG A 221 32.38 -16.27 -7.97
N LEU A 222 31.22 -15.67 -7.74
CA LEU A 222 30.08 -15.71 -8.66
C LEU A 222 29.76 -14.29 -9.12
N THR A 223 29.59 -14.12 -10.42
CA THR A 223 29.03 -12.90 -11.02
C THR A 223 27.59 -13.21 -11.39
N VAL A 224 26.63 -12.58 -10.74
CA VAL A 224 25.21 -12.85 -10.90
C VAL A 224 24.45 -11.60 -11.25
N GLU A 225 23.30 -11.77 -11.88
CA GLU A 225 22.35 -10.71 -12.15
C GLU A 225 21.21 -10.76 -11.13
N MET A 226 20.94 -9.63 -10.48
CA MET A 226 19.88 -9.52 -9.49
C MET A 226 18.51 -9.84 -10.11
N PRO A 227 17.72 -10.76 -9.54
CA PRO A 227 16.41 -11.13 -10.07
C PRO A 227 15.36 -10.01 -9.87
N ARG A 228 14.38 -9.95 -10.77
CA ARG A 228 13.23 -9.05 -10.65
C ARG A 228 12.30 -9.45 -9.50
N GLY A 229 11.74 -8.44 -8.84
CA GLY A 229 10.75 -8.48 -7.77
C GLY A 229 11.27 -8.79 -6.36
N ALA A 230 12.59 -8.84 -6.17
CA ALA A 230 13.16 -8.68 -4.83
C ALA A 230 13.08 -7.19 -4.46
N VAL A 231 12.54 -6.87 -3.27
CA VAL A 231 12.27 -5.50 -2.83
C VAL A 231 12.83 -5.29 -1.43
N GLY A 232 13.48 -4.15 -1.21
CA GLY A 232 14.04 -3.76 0.08
C GLY A 232 15.18 -4.63 0.59
N SER A 233 15.34 -4.66 1.91
CA SER A 233 16.45 -5.37 2.55
C SER A 233 16.14 -6.86 2.70
N GLY A 234 17.10 -7.71 2.37
CA GLY A 234 16.98 -9.14 2.59
C GLY A 234 18.31 -9.89 2.56
N LEU A 235 18.24 -11.20 2.42
CA LEU A 235 19.40 -12.08 2.51
C LEU A 235 19.77 -12.65 1.14
N VAL A 236 21.07 -12.75 0.91
CA VAL A 236 21.68 -13.46 -0.21
C VAL A 236 22.23 -14.79 0.30
N SER A 237 21.91 -15.87 -0.40
CA SER A 237 22.45 -17.20 -0.12
C SER A 237 22.80 -17.93 -1.42
N VAL A 238 23.74 -18.85 -1.34
CA VAL A 238 24.10 -19.73 -2.46
C VAL A 238 23.87 -21.17 -2.01
N LYS A 239 23.30 -21.98 -2.90
CA LYS A 239 23.16 -23.42 -2.75
C LYS A 239 24.07 -24.11 -3.76
N VAL A 240 25.02 -24.88 -3.27
CA VAL A 240 25.94 -25.70 -4.07
C VAL A 240 25.60 -27.16 -3.81
N LYS A 241 25.09 -27.87 -4.83
CA LYS A 241 24.48 -29.21 -4.68
C LYS A 241 23.38 -29.17 -3.61
N ASP A 242 23.58 -29.86 -2.49
CA ASP A 242 22.66 -29.91 -1.35
C ASP A 242 23.12 -29.05 -0.16
N GLN A 243 24.26 -28.35 -0.28
CA GLN A 243 24.81 -27.52 0.78
C GLN A 243 24.49 -26.04 0.56
N LYS A 244 23.92 -25.40 1.57
CA LYS A 244 23.72 -23.94 1.60
C LYS A 244 24.92 -23.23 2.23
N THR A 245 25.26 -22.06 1.71
CA THR A 245 26.20 -21.12 2.33
C THR A 245 25.63 -20.46 3.59
N ASN A 246 26.45 -19.69 4.29
CA ASN A 246 25.97 -18.61 5.15
C ASN A 246 25.24 -17.55 4.30
N THR A 247 24.51 -16.66 4.96
CA THR A 247 23.82 -15.55 4.30
C THR A 247 24.56 -14.23 4.49
N ARG A 248 24.45 -13.33 3.51
CA ARG A 248 24.87 -11.93 3.66
C ARG A 248 23.68 -10.99 3.40
N PRO A 249 23.57 -9.87 4.15
CA PRO A 249 22.53 -8.89 3.89
C PRO A 249 22.78 -8.21 2.53
N TRP A 250 21.70 -7.84 1.87
CA TRP A 250 21.73 -7.08 0.62
C TRP A 250 20.42 -6.30 0.46
N ARG A 251 20.50 -5.11 -0.15
CA ARG A 251 19.35 -4.22 -0.31
C ARG A 251 19.00 -4.01 -1.79
N ALA A 252 17.81 -4.43 -2.18
CA ALA A 252 17.24 -4.09 -3.48
C ALA A 252 16.87 -2.60 -3.49
N ASP A 253 17.40 -1.86 -4.46
CA ASP A 253 17.09 -0.45 -4.76
C ASP A 253 16.07 -0.41 -5.90
N VAL A 254 14.81 -0.34 -5.53
CA VAL A 254 13.68 -0.53 -6.44
C VAL A 254 12.78 0.69 -6.41
N VAL A 255 12.32 1.10 -7.58
CA VAL A 255 11.15 1.95 -7.75
C VAL A 255 9.96 1.04 -8.02
N GLU A 256 8.84 1.26 -7.34
CA GLU A 256 7.60 0.50 -7.56
C GLU A 256 6.44 1.49 -7.47
N LEU A 257 6.03 2.04 -8.60
CA LEU A 257 4.93 2.99 -8.65
C LEU A 257 3.61 2.22 -8.72
N CYS A 258 2.55 2.73 -8.10
CA CYS A 258 1.25 2.08 -8.15
C CYS A 258 0.13 3.10 -8.05
N VAL A 259 -0.74 3.10 -9.07
CA VAL A 259 -1.93 3.96 -9.08
C VAL A 259 -3.07 3.26 -8.35
N LEU A 260 -3.47 3.81 -7.21
CA LEU A 260 -4.45 3.20 -6.30
C LEU A 260 -5.89 3.46 -6.73
N ASN A 261 -6.20 4.69 -7.16
CA ASN A 261 -7.52 5.07 -7.64
C ASN A 261 -7.52 6.41 -8.39
N ILE A 262 -8.65 6.71 -9.04
CA ILE A 262 -8.99 8.03 -9.56
C ILE A 262 -10.26 8.52 -8.87
N THR A 263 -10.21 9.70 -8.28
CA THR A 263 -11.36 10.41 -7.67
C THR A 263 -11.85 11.50 -8.61
N LEU A 264 -13.17 11.75 -8.61
CA LEU A 264 -13.81 12.77 -9.44
C LEU A 264 -14.46 13.80 -8.53
N LYS A 265 -14.35 15.08 -8.89
CA LYS A 265 -15.04 16.21 -8.26
C LYS A 265 -15.74 17.04 -9.34
N PRO A 266 -17.07 17.26 -9.26
CA PRO A 266 -17.98 16.70 -8.26
C PRO A 266 -18.07 15.17 -8.33
N SER A 267 -18.29 14.52 -7.18
CA SER A 267 -18.45 13.06 -7.10
C SER A 267 -19.89 12.58 -7.31
N ALA A 268 -20.85 13.51 -7.30
CA ALA A 268 -22.26 13.29 -7.64
C ALA A 268 -22.49 13.43 -9.16
N SER A 269 -23.73 13.20 -9.64
CA SER A 269 -24.14 13.32 -11.05
C SER A 269 -23.42 14.45 -11.79
N ILE A 270 -22.51 14.06 -12.68
CA ILE A 270 -21.77 14.95 -13.58
C ILE A 270 -22.66 15.21 -14.77
N ARG A 271 -22.90 16.47 -15.12
CA ARG A 271 -23.69 16.83 -16.30
C ARG A 271 -22.81 17.34 -17.42
N VAL A 272 -23.36 17.36 -18.63
CA VAL A 272 -22.76 18.04 -19.78
C VAL A 272 -22.48 19.50 -19.42
N GLN A 273 -21.33 20.02 -19.83
CA GLN A 273 -20.75 21.33 -19.48
C GLN A 273 -20.25 21.49 -18.04
N ASP A 274 -20.45 20.52 -17.15
CA ASP A 274 -19.85 20.59 -15.82
C ASP A 274 -18.32 20.50 -15.94
N GLU A 275 -17.65 21.25 -15.07
CA GLU A 275 -16.21 21.20 -14.92
C GLU A 275 -15.85 20.09 -13.93
N VAL A 276 -15.16 19.06 -14.42
CA VAL A 276 -14.82 17.86 -13.65
C VAL A 276 -13.32 17.84 -13.39
N THR A 277 -12.95 17.81 -12.12
CA THR A 277 -11.58 17.55 -11.68
C THR A 277 -11.39 16.08 -11.39
N PHE A 278 -10.48 15.45 -12.14
CA PHE A 278 -9.94 14.12 -11.89
C PHE A 278 -8.73 14.25 -10.98
N GLN A 279 -8.60 13.36 -10.01
CA GLN A 279 -7.45 13.32 -9.10
C GLN A 279 -7.03 11.87 -8.84
N ALA A 280 -5.81 11.52 -9.21
CA ALA A 280 -5.24 10.20 -8.99
C ALA A 280 -4.58 10.09 -7.61
N ALA A 281 -4.70 8.93 -6.99
CA ALA A 281 -3.89 8.56 -5.82
C ALA A 281 -2.77 7.62 -6.27
N LEU A 282 -1.53 8.02 -6.03
CA LEU A 282 -0.32 7.27 -6.37
C LEU A 282 0.47 6.93 -5.10
N ILE A 283 1.13 5.78 -5.09
CA ILE A 283 2.11 5.40 -4.08
C ILE A 283 3.38 4.85 -4.75
N ASN A 284 4.55 5.12 -4.15
CA ASN A 284 5.77 4.38 -4.43
C ASN A 284 5.98 3.36 -3.31
N GLN A 285 5.84 2.08 -3.63
CA GLN A 285 6.07 0.96 -2.69
C GLN A 285 7.53 0.50 -2.70
N GLY A 286 8.36 1.13 -3.53
CA GLY A 286 9.77 0.83 -3.67
C GLY A 286 10.62 1.38 -2.53
N THR A 287 11.89 1.02 -2.60
CA THR A 287 12.96 1.40 -1.65
C THR A 287 13.91 2.44 -2.21
N LEU A 288 13.56 3.01 -3.37
CA LEU A 288 14.22 4.17 -3.95
C LEU A 288 13.16 5.23 -4.29
N GLY A 289 13.42 6.47 -3.89
CA GLY A 289 12.66 7.60 -4.40
C GLY A 289 13.01 7.83 -5.87
N THR A 290 12.08 8.38 -6.64
CA THR A 290 12.32 8.64 -8.07
C THR A 290 12.73 10.09 -8.26
N GLY A 291 13.38 10.39 -9.39
CA GLY A 291 13.38 11.76 -9.91
C GLY A 291 12.00 12.20 -10.41
N LYS A 292 11.99 13.23 -11.24
CA LYS A 292 10.81 13.62 -12.01
C LYS A 292 10.54 12.59 -13.12
N PHE A 293 9.29 12.17 -13.31
CA PHE A 293 8.86 11.26 -14.37
C PHE A 293 7.55 11.70 -15.03
N PRO A 294 7.29 11.34 -16.30
CA PRO A 294 6.08 11.75 -17.01
C PRO A 294 4.84 11.02 -16.50
N VAL A 295 3.68 11.68 -16.62
CA VAL A 295 2.37 11.08 -16.32
C VAL A 295 1.39 11.42 -17.43
N LYS A 296 0.43 10.53 -17.70
CA LYS A 296 -0.52 10.67 -18.80
C LYS A 296 -1.95 10.50 -18.30
N TRP A 297 -2.80 11.47 -18.63
CA TRP A 297 -4.25 11.38 -18.49
C TRP A 297 -4.88 11.18 -19.85
N GLU A 298 -5.82 10.25 -19.92
CA GLU A 298 -6.64 10.05 -21.11
C GLU A 298 -8.10 9.90 -20.70
N VAL A 299 -8.98 10.67 -21.34
CA VAL A 299 -10.42 10.57 -21.15
C VAL A 299 -11.04 10.22 -22.49
N PHE A 300 -11.79 9.12 -22.49
CA PHE A 300 -12.44 8.56 -23.67
C PHE A 300 -13.94 8.47 -23.44
N ARG A 301 -14.72 8.80 -24.47
CA ARG A 301 -16.14 8.45 -24.47
C ARG A 301 -16.32 7.04 -25.02
N ALA A 302 -17.07 6.23 -24.29
CA ALA A 302 -17.44 4.89 -24.69
C ALA A 302 -18.73 4.94 -25.54
N VAL A 303 -18.63 4.73 -26.86
CA VAL A 303 -19.82 4.55 -27.71
C VAL A 303 -20.12 3.06 -27.79
N GLN A 304 -21.17 2.62 -27.11
CA GLN A 304 -21.71 1.27 -27.28
C GLN A 304 -22.35 1.13 -28.66
N ARG A 305 -22.02 0.06 -29.38
CA ARG A 305 -22.82 -0.38 -30.53
C ARG A 305 -24.21 -0.77 -30.00
N LEU A 306 -25.25 -0.03 -30.39
CA LEU A 306 -26.61 -0.55 -30.29
C LEU A 306 -26.67 -1.84 -31.12
N PRO A 307 -27.11 -2.99 -30.59
CA PRO A 307 -27.30 -4.17 -31.41
C PRO A 307 -28.33 -3.86 -32.48
N ASP A 308 -28.00 -4.14 -33.74
CA ASP A 308 -28.92 -4.01 -34.87
C ASP A 308 -30.24 -4.71 -34.53
N THR A 309 -31.33 -3.95 -34.40
CA THR A 309 -32.66 -4.44 -34.02
C THR A 309 -33.36 -5.23 -35.13
N SER A 310 -32.61 -5.91 -36.00
CA SER A 310 -33.14 -6.67 -37.14
C SER A 310 -32.73 -8.15 -37.16
N ALA A 311 -32.52 -8.76 -35.99
CA ALA A 311 -32.51 -10.22 -35.88
C ALA A 311 -33.02 -10.70 -34.51
N GLN A 312 -34.33 -10.89 -34.39
CA GLN A 312 -34.85 -11.89 -33.46
C GLN A 312 -34.36 -13.25 -33.97
N THR A 313 -33.59 -14.00 -33.17
CA THR A 313 -33.79 -15.43 -32.84
C THR A 313 -32.68 -15.92 -31.89
N SER A 314 -33.10 -16.60 -30.82
CA SER A 314 -32.31 -17.32 -29.81
C SER A 314 -31.54 -16.48 -28.79
N LEU A 315 -32.16 -16.32 -27.62
CA LEU A 315 -31.50 -15.94 -26.39
C LEU A 315 -30.53 -17.06 -25.99
N ARG A 316 -29.23 -16.86 -26.19
CA ARG A 316 -28.20 -17.51 -25.37
C ARG A 316 -28.01 -16.68 -24.10
N PRO A 317 -27.71 -17.29 -22.95
CA PRO A 317 -27.22 -16.56 -21.79
C PRO A 317 -25.92 -15.85 -22.19
N VAL A 318 -25.85 -14.55 -21.96
CA VAL A 318 -24.63 -13.75 -22.14
C VAL A 318 -23.62 -14.21 -21.08
N ASP A 319 -22.45 -14.66 -21.54
CA ASP A 319 -21.33 -15.04 -20.65
C ASP A 319 -20.78 -13.79 -19.94
N PRO A 320 -20.35 -13.85 -18.66
CA PRO A 320 -19.85 -12.68 -17.91
C PRO A 320 -18.52 -12.08 -18.39
N GLY A 321 -18.08 -12.37 -19.62
CA GLY A 321 -16.79 -11.97 -20.18
C GLY A 321 -16.81 -11.53 -21.64
N GLU A 322 -17.99 -11.32 -22.25
CA GLU A 322 -18.05 -10.69 -23.58
C GLU A 322 -17.84 -9.17 -23.45
N ASP A 323 -16.63 -8.72 -23.77
CA ASP A 323 -16.35 -7.33 -24.12
C ASP A 323 -17.21 -6.95 -25.35
N LEU A 324 -18.31 -6.24 -25.11
CA LEU A 324 -19.02 -5.57 -26.18
C LEU A 324 -18.04 -4.61 -26.88
N PRO A 325 -17.89 -4.64 -28.22
CA PRO A 325 -16.96 -3.76 -28.91
C PRO A 325 -17.44 -2.30 -28.78
N ILE A 326 -16.81 -1.57 -27.86
CA ILE A 326 -16.98 -0.13 -27.67
C ILE A 326 -16.05 0.56 -28.68
N ARG A 327 -16.58 1.52 -29.44
CA ARG A 327 -15.73 2.43 -30.21
C ARG A 327 -15.36 3.61 -29.34
N GLU A 328 -14.06 3.87 -29.22
CA GLU A 328 -13.53 5.09 -28.64
C GLU A 328 -13.74 6.23 -29.64
N THR A 329 -14.47 7.26 -29.24
CA THR A 329 -14.66 8.47 -30.04
C THR A 329 -14.49 9.65 -29.11
N ASP A 330 -13.70 10.63 -29.54
CA ASP A 330 -13.24 11.79 -28.75
C ASP A 330 -12.24 11.39 -27.64
N ILE A 331 -10.98 11.76 -27.86
CA ILE A 331 -9.87 11.57 -26.90
C ILE A 331 -9.47 12.96 -26.39
N LEU A 332 -9.70 13.20 -25.10
CA LEU A 332 -9.07 14.32 -24.40
C LEU A 332 -7.80 13.78 -23.75
N VAL A 333 -6.65 14.09 -24.37
CA VAL A 333 -5.33 13.79 -23.79
C VAL A 333 -4.86 15.01 -23.02
N ALA A 334 -4.54 14.81 -21.75
CA ALA A 334 -3.82 15.80 -20.95
C ALA A 334 -2.52 15.19 -20.46
N GLU A 335 -1.40 15.76 -20.91
CA GLU A 335 -0.08 15.35 -20.45
C GLU A 335 0.27 16.12 -19.18
N GLY A 336 0.59 15.40 -18.11
CA GLY A 336 1.19 15.99 -16.92
C GLY A 336 2.68 16.17 -17.17
N THR A 337 3.22 17.35 -16.89
CA THR A 337 4.60 17.67 -17.31
C THR A 337 5.63 16.82 -16.58
N TYR A 338 5.61 16.69 -15.24
CA TYR A 338 6.47 15.78 -14.47
C TYR A 338 5.94 15.59 -13.03
N PHE A 339 6.03 14.37 -12.47
CA PHE A 339 5.75 14.03 -11.05
C PHE A 339 7.01 13.53 -10.32
N HIS A 340 7.12 13.71 -9.01
CA HIS A 340 8.22 13.20 -8.17
C HIS A 340 7.71 12.32 -7.01
N ALA A 341 8.21 11.08 -6.87
CA ALA A 341 7.82 10.14 -5.82
C ALA A 341 8.91 9.98 -4.73
N PRO A 342 8.73 10.50 -3.51
CA PRO A 342 9.69 10.33 -2.41
C PRO A 342 9.69 8.91 -1.83
N LEU A 343 10.71 8.59 -1.03
CA LEU A 343 10.91 7.30 -0.36
C LEU A 343 9.90 7.06 0.78
N LEU A 344 9.30 5.86 0.84
CA LEU A 344 8.45 5.32 1.93
C LEU A 344 7.38 6.28 2.51
N ALA A 345 6.22 6.25 1.85
CA ALA A 345 4.85 6.28 2.40
C ALA A 345 4.54 7.22 3.58
N GLN A 346 4.15 8.48 3.30
CA GLN A 346 3.04 9.14 4.02
C GLN A 346 2.43 10.40 3.38
N GLN A 347 2.55 10.62 2.08
CA GLN A 347 1.75 11.66 1.43
C GLN A 347 1.09 11.14 0.16
N ARG A 348 -0.25 11.08 0.18
CA ARG A 348 -1.05 11.39 -1.02
C ARG A 348 -0.55 12.75 -1.48
N SER A 349 0.25 12.76 -2.54
CA SER A 349 0.77 14.01 -3.06
C SER A 349 -0.41 14.86 -3.54
N ALA A 350 -0.47 16.11 -3.08
CA ALA A 350 -1.39 17.13 -3.61
C ALA A 350 -0.80 17.81 -4.86
N ASP A 351 0.17 17.17 -5.52
CA ASP A 351 0.84 17.71 -6.70
C ASP A 351 -0.17 17.87 -7.85
N PRO A 352 -0.26 19.07 -8.46
CA PRO A 352 -1.18 19.34 -9.55
C PRO A 352 -0.98 18.43 -10.77
N SER A 353 0.17 17.78 -10.94
CA SER A 353 0.36 16.77 -12.01
C SER A 353 -0.47 15.49 -11.80
N THR A 354 -0.96 15.25 -10.59
CA THR A 354 -1.92 14.15 -10.26
C THR A 354 -3.37 14.58 -10.35
N SER A 355 -3.65 15.81 -10.79
CA SER A 355 -5.00 16.27 -11.05
C SER A 355 -5.12 16.90 -12.43
N PHE A 356 -6.30 16.77 -13.02
CA PHE A 356 -6.62 17.36 -14.31
C PHE A 356 -8.07 17.78 -14.30
N THR A 357 -8.38 18.92 -14.91
CA THR A 357 -9.76 19.41 -15.02
C THR A 357 -10.16 19.50 -16.48
N ALA A 358 -11.33 18.95 -16.80
CA ALA A 358 -11.92 19.03 -18.14
C ALA A 358 -13.40 19.37 -18.07
N ARG A 359 -13.91 19.93 -19.17
CA ARG A 359 -15.34 20.04 -19.44
C ARG A 359 -15.74 18.97 -20.44
N LEU A 360 -16.90 18.36 -20.20
CA LEU A 360 -17.41 17.26 -21.01
C LEU A 360 -18.64 17.73 -21.77
N ASP A 361 -18.54 17.71 -23.10
CA ASP A 361 -19.53 18.37 -23.96
C ASP A 361 -20.67 17.45 -24.42
N GLN A 362 -20.58 16.14 -24.15
CA GLN A 362 -21.56 15.17 -24.60
C GLN A 362 -22.01 14.26 -23.45
N PRO A 363 -23.29 13.85 -23.42
CA PRO A 363 -23.77 12.90 -22.42
C PRO A 363 -23.34 11.48 -22.79
N GLY A 364 -23.28 10.59 -21.80
CA GLY A 364 -23.01 9.16 -22.00
C GLY A 364 -21.95 8.60 -21.07
N ALA A 365 -21.50 7.38 -21.38
CA ALA A 365 -20.46 6.69 -20.62
C ALA A 365 -19.06 7.16 -21.04
N TYR A 366 -18.20 7.34 -20.05
CA TYR A 366 -16.81 7.75 -20.20
C TYR A 366 -15.87 6.82 -19.41
N ARG A 367 -14.65 6.70 -19.91
CA ARG A 367 -13.50 6.08 -19.24
C ARG A 367 -12.43 7.13 -19.06
N VAL A 368 -11.86 7.21 -17.86
CA VAL A 368 -10.64 7.98 -17.58
C VAL A 368 -9.54 7.02 -17.16
N SER A 369 -8.36 7.16 -17.77
CA SER A 369 -7.16 6.45 -17.37
C SER A 369 -6.08 7.42 -16.92
N PHE A 370 -5.38 7.04 -15.85
CA PHE A 370 -4.16 7.69 -15.41
C PHE A 370 -3.02 6.68 -15.44
N THR A 371 -1.97 7.02 -16.17
CA THR A 371 -0.76 6.18 -16.31
C THR A 371 0.44 6.95 -15.80
N VAL A 372 1.24 6.32 -14.93
CA VAL A 372 2.54 6.84 -14.50
C VAL A 372 3.66 6.20 -15.27
N ASP A 373 4.70 6.98 -15.59
CA ASP A 373 5.82 6.56 -16.44
C ASP A 373 5.37 5.83 -17.72
N PRO A 374 4.53 6.46 -18.57
CA PRO A 374 4.03 5.85 -19.79
C PRO A 374 5.15 5.42 -20.77
N ASP A 375 6.32 6.04 -20.67
CA ASP A 375 7.50 5.74 -21.48
C ASP A 375 8.32 4.56 -20.91
N ASN A 376 7.92 4.03 -19.75
CA ASN A 376 8.55 2.91 -19.05
C ASN A 376 10.07 3.12 -18.88
N THR A 377 10.44 4.35 -18.51
CA THR A 377 11.83 4.78 -18.31
C THR A 377 12.34 4.46 -16.91
N LEU A 378 11.43 4.33 -15.94
CA LEU A 378 11.71 3.86 -14.59
C LEU A 378 11.62 2.34 -14.54
N LEU A 379 12.60 1.73 -13.88
CA LEU A 379 12.70 0.28 -13.76
C LEU A 379 11.78 -0.21 -12.63
N ASP A 380 10.48 -0.29 -12.95
CA ASP A 380 9.39 -0.75 -12.07
C ASP A 380 9.35 -2.28 -11.96
N GLN A 381 8.98 -2.87 -10.81
CA GLN A 381 8.88 -4.33 -10.68
C GLN A 381 7.58 -4.88 -11.22
N ALA A 382 6.49 -4.12 -11.15
CA ALA A 382 5.19 -4.57 -11.60
C ALA A 382 4.54 -3.53 -12.53
N PRO A 383 5.09 -3.27 -13.73
CA PRO A 383 4.63 -2.20 -14.63
C PRO A 383 3.13 -2.25 -15.00
N THR A 384 2.46 -3.37 -14.76
CA THR A 384 1.00 -3.53 -14.91
C THR A 384 0.15 -2.73 -13.91
N ASN A 385 0.70 -2.28 -12.77
CA ASN A 385 -0.01 -1.51 -11.76
C ASN A 385 0.21 0.03 -11.88
N ASN A 386 0.90 0.44 -12.94
CA ASN A 386 1.18 1.84 -13.27
C ASN A 386 0.02 2.56 -13.94
N GLN A 387 -1.10 1.88 -14.16
CA GLN A 387 -2.30 2.45 -14.73
C GLN A 387 -3.52 2.14 -13.87
N PHE A 388 -4.39 3.13 -13.71
CA PHE A 388 -5.74 2.93 -13.18
C PHE A 388 -6.76 3.46 -14.18
N ILE A 389 -7.84 2.70 -14.40
CA ILE A 389 -8.94 3.07 -15.28
C ILE A 389 -10.21 3.18 -14.44
N ARG A 390 -10.96 4.27 -14.62
CA ARG A 390 -12.26 4.48 -13.98
C ARG A 390 -13.33 4.80 -15.00
N GLU A 391 -14.46 4.13 -14.88
CA GLU A 391 -15.68 4.44 -15.64
C GLU A 391 -16.57 5.43 -14.87
N PHE A 392 -17.25 6.32 -15.61
CA PHE A 392 -18.26 7.23 -15.08
C PHE A 392 -19.27 7.63 -16.17
N VAL A 393 -20.38 8.25 -15.77
CA VAL A 393 -21.45 8.67 -16.67
C VAL A 393 -21.63 10.18 -16.58
N VAL A 394 -21.82 10.81 -17.74
CA VAL A 394 -22.20 12.21 -17.89
C VAL A 394 -23.68 12.29 -18.25
N ASP A 395 -24.46 12.89 -17.37
CA ASP A 395 -25.89 13.10 -17.53
C ASP A 395 -26.15 14.26 -18.52
N PRO A 396 -27.22 14.19 -19.34
CA PRO A 396 -27.63 15.33 -20.14
C PRO A 396 -28.06 16.51 -19.24
N LEU A 397 -28.01 17.72 -19.79
CA LEU A 397 -28.58 18.89 -19.13
C LEU A 397 -30.07 18.67 -18.83
N PRO A 398 -30.57 19.08 -17.66
CA PRO A 398 -32.00 19.02 -17.37
C PRO A 398 -32.77 19.85 -18.41
N PRO A 399 -33.98 19.43 -18.80
CA PRO A 399 -34.77 20.17 -19.76
C PRO A 399 -35.06 21.59 -19.27
N ALA A 400 -35.04 22.57 -20.17
CA ALA A 400 -35.36 23.95 -19.83
C ALA A 400 -36.80 24.07 -19.29
N ALA A 401 -36.98 24.84 -18.23
CA ALA A 401 -38.30 25.17 -17.69
C ALA A 401 -39.12 25.94 -18.74
N PRO A 402 -40.45 25.72 -18.79
CA PRO A 402 -41.30 26.51 -19.67
C PRO A 402 -41.31 27.97 -19.22
N ALA A 403 -41.53 28.89 -20.16
CA ALA A 403 -41.70 30.31 -19.87
C ALA A 403 -42.78 30.91 -20.77
N PHE A 404 -43.57 31.83 -20.23
CA PHE A 404 -44.47 32.65 -21.06
C PHE A 404 -43.67 33.75 -21.77
N GLY A 405 -44.19 34.22 -22.90
CA GLY A 405 -43.65 35.38 -23.61
C GLY A 405 -43.74 36.68 -22.79
N PRO A 406 -43.32 37.81 -23.39
CA PRO A 406 -43.41 39.13 -22.75
C PRO A 406 -44.84 39.44 -22.27
N PRO A 407 -45.00 40.27 -21.20
CA PRO A 407 -46.29 40.75 -20.74
C PRO A 407 -47.11 41.37 -21.88
N ALA A 408 -48.44 41.29 -21.77
CA ALA A 408 -49.43 41.63 -22.79
C ALA A 408 -49.38 40.79 -24.08
N SER A 409 -48.52 39.78 -24.18
CA SER A 409 -48.41 38.87 -25.34
C SER A 409 -48.38 37.39 -24.95
N GLN A 410 -48.77 37.06 -23.71
CA GLN A 410 -48.68 35.69 -23.19
C GLN A 410 -49.76 34.75 -23.72
N PHE A 411 -50.90 35.30 -24.12
CA PHE A 411 -51.99 34.55 -24.70
C PHE A 411 -52.93 35.45 -25.52
N SER A 412 -53.54 34.85 -26.55
CA SER A 412 -54.54 35.52 -27.39
C SER A 412 -55.68 34.57 -27.72
N PRO A 413 -56.96 34.98 -27.55
CA PRO A 413 -57.41 36.24 -26.93
C PRO A 413 -57.11 36.33 -25.41
N THR A 414 -57.22 37.53 -24.83
CA THR A 414 -57.03 37.77 -23.37
C THR A 414 -58.28 37.52 -22.52
N SER A 415 -59.39 37.19 -23.18
CA SER A 415 -60.66 36.83 -22.54
C SER A 415 -61.41 35.83 -23.40
N GLY A 416 -62.30 35.04 -22.78
CA GLY A 416 -63.08 34.03 -23.47
C GLY A 416 -63.99 33.26 -22.53
N ARG A 417 -64.91 32.49 -23.11
CA ARG A 417 -65.88 31.63 -22.43
C ARG A 417 -65.37 30.19 -22.41
N ALA A 418 -65.99 29.36 -21.57
CA ALA A 418 -65.70 27.92 -21.55
C ALA A 418 -65.86 27.30 -22.96
N GLY A 419 -64.84 26.55 -23.39
CA GLY A 419 -64.78 25.92 -24.71
C GLY A 419 -64.05 26.73 -25.79
N ASP A 420 -63.87 28.04 -25.58
CA ASP A 420 -63.16 28.91 -26.53
C ASP A 420 -61.71 28.46 -26.70
N ARG A 421 -61.20 28.59 -27.92
CA ARG A 421 -59.81 28.31 -28.25
C ARG A 421 -58.95 29.53 -27.91
N ILE A 422 -57.90 29.33 -27.13
CA ILE A 422 -56.87 30.33 -26.88
C ILE A 422 -55.50 29.79 -27.28
N THR A 423 -54.60 30.67 -27.71
CA THR A 423 -53.21 30.34 -28.00
C THR A 423 -52.33 30.97 -26.94
N LEU A 424 -51.53 30.15 -26.25
CA LEU A 424 -50.48 30.59 -25.34
C LEU A 424 -49.17 30.75 -26.12
N SER A 425 -48.41 31.80 -25.82
CA SER A 425 -47.12 32.10 -26.43
C SER A 425 -46.01 32.05 -25.39
N GLY A 426 -44.88 31.41 -25.72
CA GLY A 426 -43.79 31.19 -24.78
C GLY A 426 -42.63 30.38 -25.35
N SER A 427 -41.98 29.63 -24.47
CA SER A 427 -40.92 28.66 -24.78
C SER A 427 -41.01 27.45 -23.86
N GLY A 428 -40.40 26.33 -24.26
CA GLY A 428 -40.36 25.09 -23.46
C GLY A 428 -41.71 24.39 -23.29
N PHE A 429 -42.70 24.74 -24.12
CA PHE A 429 -44.05 24.16 -24.05
C PHE A 429 -44.14 22.74 -24.65
N ASN A 430 -43.06 22.14 -25.15
CA ASN A 430 -43.03 20.83 -25.81
C ASN A 430 -42.22 19.76 -25.06
N THR A 431 -41.83 20.05 -23.82
CA THR A 431 -40.96 19.18 -23.03
C THR A 431 -41.76 18.12 -22.27
N GLY A 432 -41.89 16.91 -22.82
CA GLY A 432 -42.65 15.82 -22.20
C GLY A 432 -44.16 16.08 -22.15
N THR A 433 -44.85 15.51 -21.16
CA THR A 433 -46.30 15.73 -20.98
C THR A 433 -46.59 17.16 -20.55
N VAL A 434 -47.48 17.84 -21.27
CA VAL A 434 -47.83 19.25 -21.03
C VAL A 434 -49.19 19.34 -20.35
N ILE A 435 -49.24 19.96 -19.18
CA ILE A 435 -50.47 20.20 -18.42
C ILE A 435 -50.69 21.71 -18.34
N VAL A 436 -51.87 22.16 -18.76
CA VAL A 436 -52.26 23.58 -18.67
C VAL A 436 -53.42 23.72 -17.71
N GLN A 437 -53.34 24.70 -16.80
CA GLN A 437 -54.40 24.98 -15.83
C GLN A 437 -54.78 26.46 -15.84
N PHE A 438 -56.08 26.73 -15.78
CA PHE A 438 -56.63 28.06 -15.50
C PHE A 438 -57.00 28.07 -14.01
N GLY A 439 -56.17 28.74 -13.21
CA GLY A 439 -56.20 28.60 -11.76
C GLY A 439 -55.89 27.16 -11.39
N ASN A 440 -56.88 26.45 -10.85
CA ASN A 440 -56.78 25.04 -10.47
C ASN A 440 -57.49 24.10 -11.45
N THR A 441 -58.09 24.62 -12.54
CA THR A 441 -58.88 23.81 -13.47
C THR A 441 -58.06 23.44 -14.70
N THR A 442 -57.87 22.15 -14.94
CA THR A 442 -57.10 21.64 -16.09
C THR A 442 -57.83 21.93 -17.40
N ALA A 443 -57.10 22.52 -18.34
CA ALA A 443 -57.54 22.80 -19.70
C ALA A 443 -57.23 21.64 -20.64
N THR A 444 -58.04 21.50 -21.69
CA THR A 444 -57.76 20.55 -22.78
C THR A 444 -56.77 21.18 -23.76
N VAL A 445 -55.62 20.53 -23.95
CA VAL A 445 -54.64 20.90 -24.98
C VAL A 445 -55.14 20.44 -26.35
N LEU A 446 -55.21 21.35 -27.32
CA LEU A 446 -55.84 21.12 -28.62
C LEU A 446 -54.90 20.60 -29.70
N SER A 447 -53.60 20.87 -29.58
CA SER A 447 -52.58 20.46 -30.56
C SER A 447 -51.27 20.12 -29.87
N LEU A 448 -50.43 19.32 -30.54
CA LEU A 448 -49.04 19.13 -30.14
C LEU A 448 -48.35 20.50 -30.14
N SER A 449 -47.67 20.79 -29.03
CA SER A 449 -46.96 22.05 -28.81
C SER A 449 -45.83 22.24 -29.83
N THR A 450 -45.70 23.45 -30.39
CA THR A 450 -44.55 23.80 -31.24
C THR A 450 -43.32 24.18 -30.42
N GLY A 451 -43.39 24.04 -29.08
CA GLY A 451 -42.39 24.51 -28.13
C GLY A 451 -42.50 25.99 -27.83
N THR A 452 -43.00 26.80 -28.76
CA THR A 452 -43.21 28.25 -28.61
C THR A 452 -44.65 28.68 -28.55
N GLN A 453 -45.59 27.84 -28.99
CA GLN A 453 -47.02 28.10 -28.94
C GLN A 453 -47.79 26.85 -28.50
N LEU A 454 -48.88 27.08 -27.77
CA LEU A 454 -49.75 26.02 -27.27
C LEU A 454 -51.21 26.45 -27.38
N ALA A 455 -51.99 25.75 -28.20
CA ALA A 455 -53.43 25.98 -28.29
C ALA A 455 -54.17 25.15 -27.24
N VAL A 456 -55.03 25.79 -26.45
CA VAL A 456 -55.83 25.14 -25.40
C VAL A 456 -57.29 25.60 -25.46
N ARG A 457 -58.21 24.80 -24.89
CA ARG A 457 -59.59 25.22 -24.63
C ARG A 457 -59.70 25.78 -23.22
N VAL A 458 -60.39 26.91 -23.09
CA VAL A 458 -60.78 27.45 -21.79
C VAL A 458 -61.66 26.40 -21.07
N PRO A 459 -61.28 25.93 -19.87
CA PRO A 459 -62.09 24.97 -19.13
C PRO A 459 -63.36 25.63 -18.58
N SER A 460 -64.29 24.85 -18.02
CA SER A 460 -65.49 25.40 -17.36
C SER A 460 -65.14 25.88 -15.94
N LEU A 461 -65.06 27.20 -15.74
CA LEU A 461 -64.77 27.84 -14.45
C LEU A 461 -65.58 29.15 -14.27
N PRO A 462 -65.73 29.68 -13.03
CA PRO A 462 -66.47 30.91 -12.78
C PRO A 462 -65.90 32.13 -13.54
N PRO A 463 -66.75 33.11 -13.92
CA PRO A 463 -66.28 34.34 -14.56
C PRO A 463 -65.35 35.16 -13.65
N GLY A 464 -64.33 35.78 -14.24
CA GLY A 464 -63.35 36.59 -13.52
C GLY A 464 -61.91 36.43 -14.01
N PRO A 465 -60.97 37.19 -13.45
CA PRO A 465 -59.55 37.12 -13.80
C PRO A 465 -58.92 35.83 -13.24
N VAL A 466 -58.13 35.13 -14.06
CA VAL A 466 -57.45 33.90 -13.66
C VAL A 466 -56.01 33.84 -14.21
N LYS A 467 -55.12 33.22 -13.45
CA LYS A 467 -53.75 32.89 -13.91
C LYS A 467 -53.74 31.60 -14.70
N ILE A 468 -52.93 31.55 -15.75
CA ILE A 468 -52.68 30.34 -16.51
C ILE A 468 -51.34 29.77 -16.06
N SER A 469 -51.30 28.46 -15.79
CA SER A 469 -50.04 27.76 -15.55
C SER A 469 -49.80 26.66 -16.57
N VAL A 470 -48.54 26.50 -16.97
CA VAL A 470 -48.08 25.46 -17.88
C VAL A 470 -47.04 24.63 -17.13
N GLN A 471 -47.29 23.34 -16.99
CA GLN A 471 -46.38 22.37 -16.40
C GLN A 471 -45.90 21.41 -17.46
N THR A 472 -44.58 21.23 -17.53
CA THR A 472 -43.88 20.32 -18.43
C THR A 472 -42.87 19.50 -17.62
N ALA A 473 -42.17 18.56 -18.26
CA ALA A 473 -41.09 17.83 -17.59
C ALA A 473 -39.90 18.74 -17.20
N GLY A 474 -39.80 19.95 -17.77
CA GLY A 474 -38.80 20.96 -17.39
C GLY A 474 -39.19 21.84 -16.19
N GLY A 475 -40.44 21.79 -15.72
CA GLY A 475 -40.91 22.59 -14.59
C GLY A 475 -42.29 23.23 -14.81
N LYS A 476 -42.60 24.30 -14.05
CA LYS A 476 -43.88 25.01 -14.09
C LYS A 476 -43.69 26.51 -14.33
N ALA A 477 -44.46 27.06 -15.26
CA ALA A 477 -44.57 28.50 -15.51
C ALA A 477 -45.96 29.01 -15.10
N ILE A 478 -46.04 30.26 -14.64
CA ILE A 478 -47.30 30.95 -14.33
C ILE A 478 -47.32 32.26 -15.10
N SER A 479 -48.47 32.60 -15.69
CA SER A 479 -48.64 33.83 -16.46
C SER A 479 -48.53 35.09 -15.59
N GLN A 480 -47.86 36.12 -16.12
CA GLN A 480 -47.87 37.47 -15.54
C GLN A 480 -49.16 38.21 -15.86
N ASP A 481 -49.73 37.97 -17.04
CA ASP A 481 -51.04 38.48 -17.41
C ASP A 481 -52.15 37.65 -16.74
N SER A 482 -53.33 38.23 -16.61
CA SER A 482 -54.54 37.54 -16.16
C SER A 482 -55.48 37.35 -17.34
N PHE A 483 -55.97 36.13 -17.53
CA PHE A 483 -56.99 35.83 -18.53
C PHE A 483 -58.38 36.09 -17.91
N THR A 484 -59.26 36.78 -18.63
CA THR A 484 -60.61 37.09 -18.13
C THR A 484 -61.61 36.06 -18.65
N VAL A 485 -62.12 35.22 -17.75
CA VAL A 485 -63.19 34.27 -18.06
C VAL A 485 -64.52 35.00 -18.13
N LEU A 486 -65.20 34.89 -19.27
CA LEU A 486 -66.49 35.53 -19.52
C LEU A 486 -67.65 34.61 -19.14
N ALA A 487 -68.76 35.20 -18.70
CA ALA A 487 -69.99 34.45 -18.46
C ALA A 487 -70.53 33.82 -19.76
N SER A 488 -71.00 32.58 -19.67
CA SER A 488 -71.76 31.95 -20.74
C SER A 488 -73.04 32.76 -20.97
N SER A 489 -73.27 33.24 -22.20
CA SER A 489 -74.58 33.83 -22.50
C SER A 489 -75.61 32.71 -22.53
N TYR A 490 -76.47 32.68 -21.52
CA TYR A 490 -77.66 31.85 -21.54
C TYR A 490 -78.62 32.44 -22.58
N TYR A 491 -78.59 31.93 -23.81
CA TYR A 491 -79.72 32.08 -24.74
C TYR A 491 -80.69 30.95 -24.41
N GLY A 492 -81.65 31.23 -23.53
CA GLY A 492 -82.78 30.33 -23.30
C GLY A 492 -83.65 30.26 -24.57
N PRO A 493 -84.13 29.08 -24.99
CA PRO A 493 -85.04 28.99 -26.12
C PRO A 493 -86.46 29.36 -25.69
N GLY A 494 -86.90 30.58 -26.02
CA GLY A 494 -88.31 30.93 -26.28
C GLY A 494 -89.22 31.35 -25.11
N GLY A 495 -89.84 32.53 -25.25
CA GLY A 495 -91.08 32.97 -24.58
C GLY A 495 -90.88 34.11 -23.57
N ALA A 496 -91.56 35.26 -23.60
CA ALA A 496 -92.64 35.76 -24.45
C ALA A 496 -92.63 37.31 -24.39
N ILE A 497 -92.95 37.93 -25.51
CA ILE A 497 -93.42 39.32 -25.62
C ILE A 497 -94.83 39.38 -25.04
N GLY A 498 -95.00 40.08 -23.92
CA GLY A 498 -96.30 40.44 -23.35
C GLY A 498 -96.29 41.92 -23.04
N GLY A 499 -96.82 42.72 -23.96
CA GLY A 499 -96.98 44.16 -23.75
C GLY A 499 -98.08 44.46 -22.73
N GLN A 500 -97.95 45.61 -22.08
CA GLN A 500 -99.11 46.39 -21.66
C GLN A 500 -98.75 47.87 -21.58
N LEU A 501 -99.26 48.64 -22.54
CA LEU A 501 -99.57 50.05 -22.35
C LEU A 501 -100.95 50.11 -21.68
N LEU A 502 -101.00 50.78 -20.53
CA LEU A 502 -101.98 51.82 -20.21
C LEU A 502 -101.34 52.77 -19.19
#